data_AF-A0A2W1K654-F1
#
_entry.id   AF-A0A2W1K654-F1
#
_cell.length_a   1.000
_cell.length_b   1.000
_cell.length_c   1.000
_cell.angle_alpha   90.00
_cell.angle_beta   90.00
_cell.angle_gamma   90.00
#
_symmetry.space_group_name_H-M   'P 1'
#
loop_
_entity.id
_entity.type
_entity.pdbx_description
1 polymer ?
#
loop_
_entity_poly.entity_id
_entity_poly.type
_entity_poly.pdbx_seq_one_letter_code
_entity_poly.pdbx_strand_id
1 'polypeptide(L)'
;MSDSDGPHGHGDTVFAIQRPGQVKVFSLREAEAVFPLVRVITAQAYDELAPVLDAMRASVENRAALTRYEGDYEAIVQRWINKMERLGVVVSGLWLIDFDTGDGYVCWRYPEAALSFYHGHDQGFGQRRPLLDILREHPPGWATAGEAGE
;
A
#
# COMPACT_ATOMS: atom_id res chain seq x y z
N MET A 1 -49.42 0.08 0.13
CA MET A 1 -48.49 0.14 -1.01
C MET A 1 -47.15 0.48 -0.38
N SER A 2 -46.28 -0.52 -0.24
CA SER A 2 -45.08 -0.44 0.59
C SER A 2 -44.00 0.40 -0.07
N ASP A 3 -43.54 1.41 0.66
CA ASP A 3 -42.20 1.97 0.53
C ASP A 3 -41.19 0.88 0.91
N SER A 4 -40.18 0.66 0.07
CA SER A 4 -39.01 -0.14 0.39
C SER A 4 -37.79 0.73 0.22
N ASP A 5 -37.42 1.38 1.31
CA ASP A 5 -36.14 2.06 1.50
C ASP A 5 -35.09 0.98 1.83
N GLY A 6 -34.11 0.81 0.94
CA GLY A 6 -33.02 -0.16 1.12
C GLY A 6 -31.77 0.57 1.61
N PRO A 7 -31.23 0.28 2.80
CA PRO A 7 -30.06 0.99 3.29
C PRO A 7 -28.80 0.51 2.57
N HIS A 8 -28.06 1.47 2.00
CA HIS A 8 -26.71 1.29 1.49
C HIS A 8 -25.79 0.80 2.62
N GLY A 9 -25.29 -0.43 2.50
CA GLY A 9 -24.24 -0.97 3.37
C GLY A 9 -22.89 -0.37 3.03
N HIS A 10 -22.58 0.81 3.57
CA HIS A 10 -21.19 1.22 3.76
C HIS A 10 -20.70 0.52 5.03
N GLY A 11 -20.23 -0.72 4.87
CA GLY A 11 -19.76 -1.54 5.98
C GLY A 11 -18.59 -0.86 6.68
N ASP A 12 -18.79 -0.51 7.94
CA ASP A 12 -17.76 -0.06 8.89
C ASP A 12 -16.67 -1.12 9.02
N THR A 13 -15.73 -1.12 8.07
CA THR A 13 -14.57 -2.00 8.13
C THR A 13 -13.55 -1.35 9.04
N VAL A 14 -13.57 -1.74 10.32
CA VAL A 14 -12.59 -1.29 11.31
C VAL A 14 -11.26 -1.96 10.99
N PHE A 15 -10.33 -1.22 10.38
CA PHE A 15 -8.97 -1.69 10.13
C PHE A 15 -8.18 -1.74 11.45
N ALA A 16 -7.54 -2.88 11.73
CA ALA A 16 -6.67 -3.02 12.89
C ALA A 16 -5.40 -2.17 12.71
N ILE A 17 -5.27 -1.11 13.50
CA ILE A 17 -4.08 -0.24 13.50
C ILE A 17 -2.95 -0.97 14.21
N GLN A 18 -1.88 -1.28 13.48
CA GLN A 18 -0.67 -1.88 14.02
C GLN A 18 0.17 -0.84 14.77
N ARG A 19 1.04 -1.33 15.66
CA ARG A 19 2.12 -0.48 16.20
C ARG A 19 3.08 -0.14 15.05
N PRO A 20 3.63 1.10 14.98
CA PRO A 20 4.63 1.44 13.99
C PRO A 20 5.78 0.41 13.97
N GLY A 21 6.18 -0.03 12.78
CA GLY A 21 7.21 -1.05 12.57
C GLY A 21 6.78 -2.51 12.76
N GLN A 22 5.52 -2.80 13.13
CA GLN A 22 5.00 -4.17 13.21
C GLN A 22 4.43 -4.61 11.86
N VAL A 23 5.13 -5.53 11.19
CA VAL A 23 4.65 -6.15 9.95
C VAL A 23 3.54 -7.13 10.26
N LYS A 24 2.43 -7.02 9.52
CA LYS A 24 1.32 -7.97 9.59
C LYS A 24 1.51 -9.02 8.49
N VAL A 25 1.23 -10.28 8.82
CA VAL A 25 1.03 -11.35 7.84
C VAL A 25 -0.42 -11.28 7.33
N PHE A 26 -0.60 -11.20 6.02
CA PHE A 26 -1.87 -11.04 5.33
C PHE A 26 -2.24 -12.29 4.54
N SER A 27 -3.52 -12.64 4.56
CA SER A 27 -4.14 -13.33 3.44
C SER A 27 -4.33 -12.38 2.24
N LEU A 28 -4.50 -12.92 1.03
CA LEU A 28 -4.79 -12.12 -0.17
C LEU A 28 -6.06 -11.29 0.03
N ARG A 29 -7.10 -11.88 0.63
CA ARG A 29 -8.36 -11.19 0.93
C ARG A 29 -8.17 -10.00 1.88
N GLU A 30 -7.34 -10.15 2.92
CA GLU A 30 -7.06 -9.04 3.83
C GLU A 30 -6.24 -7.94 3.14
N ALA A 31 -5.27 -8.31 2.31
CA ALA A 31 -4.53 -7.35 1.50
C ALA A 31 -5.48 -6.57 0.57
N GLU A 32 -6.37 -7.26 -0.13
CA GLU A 32 -7.40 -6.65 -0.97
C GLU A 32 -8.38 -5.76 -0.19
N ALA A 33 -8.72 -6.11 1.05
CA ALA A 33 -9.59 -5.30 1.90
C ALA A 33 -8.93 -3.98 2.32
N VAL A 34 -7.61 -4.00 2.61
CA VAL A 34 -6.83 -2.82 3.01
C VAL A 34 -6.39 -1.98 1.80
N PHE A 35 -6.27 -2.59 0.63
CA PHE A 35 -5.70 -2.00 -0.57
C PHE A 35 -6.37 -0.68 -1.03
N PRO A 36 -7.71 -0.51 -1.01
CA PRO A 36 -8.33 0.77 -1.36
C PRO A 36 -7.83 1.93 -0.51
N LEU A 37 -7.61 1.70 0.79
CA LEU A 37 -7.10 2.72 1.71
C LEU A 37 -5.63 3.05 1.43
N VAL A 38 -4.80 2.01 1.19
CA VAL A 38 -3.39 2.20 0.77
C VAL A 38 -3.30 3.05 -0.50
N ARG A 39 -4.14 2.77 -1.50
CA ARG A 39 -4.19 3.53 -2.75
C ARG A 39 -4.54 5.00 -2.51
N VAL A 40 -5.58 5.26 -1.71
CA VAL A 40 -6.01 6.64 -1.40
C VAL A 40 -4.91 7.41 -0.68
N ILE A 41 -4.33 6.84 0.37
CA ILE A 41 -3.27 7.51 1.14
C ILE A 41 -2.03 7.77 0.26
N THR A 42 -1.67 6.80 -0.58
CA THR A 42 -0.51 6.93 -1.48
C THR A 42 -0.76 7.96 -2.56
N ALA A 43 -1.94 7.99 -3.18
CA ALA A 43 -2.31 9.01 -4.16
C ALA A 43 -2.30 10.42 -3.55
N GLN A 44 -2.88 10.60 -2.36
CA GLN A 44 -2.84 11.88 -1.66
C GLN A 44 -1.42 12.35 -1.37
N ALA A 45 -0.55 11.47 -0.89
CA ALA A 45 0.85 11.81 -0.62
C ALA A 45 1.64 12.11 -1.90
N TYR A 46 1.36 11.37 -2.99
CA TYR A 46 1.94 11.62 -4.30
C TYR A 46 1.56 13.02 -4.84
N ASP A 47 0.27 13.36 -4.76
CA ASP A 47 -0.25 14.65 -5.21
C ASP A 47 0.24 15.81 -4.32
N GLU A 48 0.35 15.60 -3.00
CA GLU A 48 0.93 16.56 -2.04
C GLU A 48 2.42 16.81 -2.34
N LEU A 49 3.16 15.79 -2.78
CA LEU A 49 4.60 15.89 -3.07
C LEU A 49 4.90 16.57 -4.41
N ALA A 50 4.00 16.48 -5.39
CA ALA A 50 4.19 17.03 -6.73
C ALA A 50 4.62 18.52 -6.75
N PRO A 51 3.91 19.46 -6.09
CA PRO A 51 4.32 20.88 -6.08
C PRO A 51 5.65 21.12 -5.35
N VAL A 52 5.99 20.31 -4.35
CA VAL A 52 7.29 20.41 -3.65
C VAL A 52 8.43 20.06 -4.61
N LEU A 53 8.28 18.99 -5.38
CA LEU A 53 9.27 18.58 -6.37
C LEU A 53 9.43 19.62 -7.50
N ASP A 54 8.34 20.24 -7.95
CA ASP A 54 8.38 21.34 -8.90
C ASP A 54 9.14 22.54 -8.33
N ALA A 55 8.85 22.91 -7.08
CA ALA A 55 9.51 24.04 -6.41
C ALA A 55 11.00 23.79 -6.16
N MET A 56 11.40 22.54 -5.84
CA MET A 56 12.81 22.12 -5.74
C MET A 56 13.53 22.31 -7.08
N ARG A 57 12.95 21.79 -8.17
CA ARG A 57 13.52 21.95 -9.52
C ARG A 57 13.66 23.41 -9.93
N ALA A 58 12.72 24.26 -9.54
CA ALA A 58 12.77 25.70 -9.82
C ALA A 58 13.78 26.46 -8.94
N SER A 59 14.21 25.90 -7.81
CA SER A 59 15.02 26.57 -6.79
C SER A 59 16.45 26.04 -6.68
N VAL A 60 16.96 25.35 -7.71
CA VAL A 60 18.28 24.66 -7.68
C VAL A 60 19.44 25.58 -7.28
N GLU A 61 19.40 26.86 -7.68
CA GLU A 61 20.44 27.85 -7.36
C GLU A 61 20.26 28.51 -5.98
N ASN A 62 19.08 28.37 -5.37
CA ASN A 62 18.76 28.92 -4.07
C ASN A 62 18.86 27.85 -2.98
N ARG A 63 20.05 27.71 -2.39
CA ARG A 63 20.33 26.70 -1.36
C ARG A 63 19.38 26.75 -0.17
N ALA A 64 18.99 27.94 0.30
CA ALA A 64 18.10 28.06 1.46
C ALA A 64 16.68 27.58 1.14
N ALA A 65 16.18 27.92 -0.06
CA ALA A 65 14.88 27.41 -0.53
C ALA A 65 14.93 25.90 -0.77
N LEU A 66 16.01 25.39 -1.34
CA LEU A 66 16.20 23.96 -1.56
C LEU A 66 16.15 23.17 -0.25
N THR A 67 16.90 23.59 0.78
CA THR A 67 16.85 22.95 2.10
C THR A 67 15.46 22.96 2.74
N ARG A 68 14.69 24.04 2.54
CA ARG A 68 13.29 24.08 3.01
C ARG A 68 12.45 23.02 2.31
N TYR A 69 12.53 22.92 0.98
CA TYR A 69 11.75 21.95 0.23
C TYR A 69 12.19 20.50 0.45
N GLU A 70 13.48 20.25 0.73
CA GLU A 70 13.96 18.94 1.19
C GLU A 70 13.28 18.53 2.51
N GLY A 71 13.11 19.48 3.44
CA GLY A 71 12.36 19.26 4.67
C GLY A 71 10.87 18.97 4.44
N ASP A 72 10.23 19.70 3.52
CA ASP A 72 8.83 19.47 3.14
C ASP A 72 8.67 18.08 2.49
N TYR A 73 9.59 17.70 1.59
CA TYR A 73 9.64 16.39 0.95
C TYR A 73 9.72 15.28 2.00
N GLU A 74 10.69 15.38 2.92
CA GLU A 74 10.91 14.38 3.96
C GLU A 74 9.69 14.25 4.87
N ALA A 75 9.08 15.38 5.25
CA ALA A 75 7.89 15.37 6.09
C ALA A 75 6.71 14.65 5.44
N ILE A 76 6.49 14.85 4.13
CA ILE A 76 5.41 14.18 3.38
C ILE A 76 5.68 12.68 3.28
N VAL A 77 6.90 12.30 2.87
CA VAL A 77 7.30 10.90 2.70
C VAL A 77 7.23 10.17 4.05
N GLN A 78 7.76 10.74 5.13
CA GLN A 78 7.70 10.12 6.46
C GLN A 78 6.26 9.98 6.96
N ARG A 79 5.39 10.95 6.67
CA ARG A 79 3.96 10.86 7.01
C ARG A 79 3.29 9.70 6.29
N TRP A 80 3.63 9.49 5.01
CA TRP A 80 3.15 8.36 4.24
C TRP A 80 3.67 7.03 4.79
N ILE A 81 4.98 6.90 5.03
CA ILE A 81 5.60 5.70 5.63
C ILE A 81 4.88 5.33 6.93
N ASN A 82 4.74 6.29 7.85
CA ASN A 82 4.09 6.07 9.14
C ASN A 82 2.65 5.57 9.00
N LYS A 83 1.91 6.01 7.98
CA LYS A 83 0.55 5.51 7.71
C LYS A 83 0.59 4.09 7.15
N MET A 84 1.51 3.79 6.24
CA MET A 84 1.69 2.45 5.67
C MET A 84 2.05 1.42 6.77
N GLU A 85 3.05 1.73 7.61
CA GLU A 85 3.45 0.85 8.71
C GLU A 85 2.30 0.59 9.70
N ARG A 86 1.46 1.59 9.96
CA ARG A 86 0.27 1.44 10.82
C ARG A 86 -0.81 0.54 10.22
N LEU A 87 -0.82 0.38 8.89
CA LEU A 87 -1.65 -0.61 8.21
C LEU A 87 -1.00 -2.00 8.21
N GLY A 88 0.24 -2.13 8.70
CA GLY A 88 0.98 -3.38 8.76
C GLY A 88 1.69 -3.76 7.47
N VAL A 89 1.66 -2.90 6.44
CA VAL A 89 2.35 -3.15 5.16
C VAL A 89 3.82 -2.75 5.24
N VAL A 90 4.66 -3.43 4.48
CA VAL A 90 6.10 -3.15 4.38
C VAL A 90 6.32 -2.06 3.33
N VAL A 91 7.11 -1.04 3.66
CA VAL A 91 7.54 -0.03 2.68
C VAL A 91 8.90 -0.43 2.12
N SER A 92 8.93 -0.83 0.85
CA SER A 92 10.14 -1.31 0.16
C SER A 92 10.76 -0.25 -0.75
N GLY A 93 10.09 0.89 -0.92
CA GLY A 93 10.61 2.05 -1.64
C GLY A 93 9.57 3.17 -1.71
N LEU A 94 9.93 4.29 -2.34
CA LEU A 94 9.01 5.40 -2.52
C LEU A 94 7.80 4.95 -3.37
N TRP A 95 6.62 4.98 -2.76
CA TRP A 95 5.35 4.50 -3.35
C TRP A 95 5.34 3.01 -3.73
N LEU A 96 6.26 2.23 -3.15
CA LEU A 96 6.38 0.80 -3.34
C LEU A 96 6.16 0.12 -1.99
N ILE A 97 5.15 -0.74 -1.93
CA ILE A 97 4.76 -1.45 -0.71
C ILE A 97 4.55 -2.93 -0.98
N ASP A 98 4.79 -3.72 0.05
CA ASP A 98 4.68 -5.16 0.05
C ASP A 98 3.73 -5.61 1.18
N PHE A 99 2.77 -6.46 0.83
CA PHE A 99 1.94 -7.18 1.79
C PHE A 99 2.60 -8.53 2.06
N ASP A 100 3.13 -8.73 3.26
CA ASP A 100 3.74 -10.00 3.65
C ASP A 100 2.65 -11.07 3.81
N THR A 101 2.81 -12.19 3.13
CA THR A 101 1.91 -13.35 3.18
C THR A 101 2.45 -14.46 4.08
N GLY A 102 3.65 -14.28 4.65
CA GLY A 102 4.40 -15.30 5.37
C GLY A 102 5.26 -16.18 4.46
N ASP A 103 4.86 -16.38 3.21
CA ASP A 103 5.61 -17.14 2.20
C ASP A 103 6.39 -16.24 1.22
N GLY A 104 6.03 -14.96 1.18
CA GLY A 104 6.52 -13.97 0.23
C GLY A 104 5.65 -12.72 0.27
N TYR A 105 5.76 -11.88 -0.74
CA TYR A 105 5.13 -10.58 -0.79
C TYR A 105 4.19 -10.44 -1.98
N VAL A 106 2.95 -10.04 -1.72
CA VAL A 106 2.11 -9.43 -2.75
C VAL A 106 2.52 -7.97 -2.85
N CYS A 107 3.17 -7.60 -3.95
CA CYS A 107 3.78 -6.28 -4.09
C CYS A 107 2.95 -5.35 -4.97
N TRP A 108 3.00 -4.07 -4.66
CA TRP A 108 2.32 -3.03 -5.42
C TRP A 108 3.13 -1.75 -5.47
N ARG A 109 3.19 -1.16 -6.67
CA ARG A 109 3.80 0.14 -6.89
C ARG A 109 2.76 1.11 -7.44
N TYR A 110 2.62 2.28 -6.85
CA TYR A 110 1.80 3.34 -7.43
C TYR A 110 2.36 3.76 -8.82
N PRO A 111 1.53 3.90 -9.87
CA PRO A 111 0.06 3.92 -9.89
C PRO A 111 -0.61 2.64 -10.44
N GLU A 112 -0.08 1.45 -10.15
CA GLU A 112 -0.70 0.19 -10.59
C GLU A 112 -2.15 0.08 -10.10
N ALA A 113 -3.03 -0.48 -10.94
CA ALA A 113 -4.47 -0.47 -10.66
C ALA A 113 -4.90 -1.50 -9.59
N ALA A 114 -4.17 -2.60 -9.47
CA ALA A 114 -4.53 -3.76 -8.66
C ALA A 114 -3.30 -4.48 -8.11
N LEU A 115 -3.50 -5.28 -7.04
CA LEU A 115 -2.51 -6.22 -6.53
C LEU A 115 -2.33 -7.36 -7.53
N SER A 116 -1.34 -7.22 -8.42
CA SER A 116 -1.19 -8.10 -9.59
C SER A 116 0.12 -8.88 -9.61
N PHE A 117 0.99 -8.67 -8.62
CA PHE A 117 2.33 -9.22 -8.63
C PHE A 117 2.71 -9.81 -7.27
N TYR A 118 3.58 -10.81 -7.33
CA TYR A 118 4.11 -11.50 -6.17
C TYR A 118 5.61 -11.75 -6.33
N HIS A 119 6.37 -11.70 -5.23
CA HIS A 119 7.76 -12.16 -5.20
C HIS A 119 8.09 -12.86 -3.88
N GLY A 120 9.07 -13.76 -3.90
CA GLY A 120 9.59 -14.41 -2.69
C GLY A 120 10.33 -13.42 -1.78
N HIS A 121 10.58 -13.82 -0.53
CA HIS A 121 11.31 -13.00 0.45
C HIS A 121 12.76 -12.71 0.06
N ASP A 122 13.40 -13.61 -0.71
CA ASP A 122 14.75 -13.48 -1.24
C ASP A 122 14.82 -12.74 -2.59
N GLN A 123 13.66 -12.39 -3.14
CA GLN A 123 13.50 -11.73 -4.42
C GLN A 123 13.15 -10.26 -4.23
N GLY A 124 13.68 -9.40 -5.11
CA GLY A 124 13.30 -7.99 -5.16
C GLY A 124 12.16 -7.73 -6.15
N PHE A 125 11.64 -6.49 -6.14
CA PHE A 125 10.57 -6.03 -7.04
C PHE A 125 10.80 -6.37 -8.52
N GLY A 126 12.05 -6.30 -9.01
CA GLY A 126 12.38 -6.62 -10.41
C GLY A 126 12.21 -8.09 -10.81
N GLN A 127 12.05 -8.99 -9.83
CA GLN A 127 11.88 -10.43 -10.04
C GLN A 127 10.44 -10.89 -9.79
N ARG A 128 9.52 -9.95 -9.56
CA ARG A 128 8.10 -10.26 -9.31
C ARG A 128 7.46 -10.95 -10.50
N ARG A 129 6.57 -11.89 -10.20
CA ARG A 129 5.78 -12.66 -11.16
C ARG A 129 4.31 -12.23 -11.11
N PRO A 130 3.55 -12.38 -12.19
CA PRO A 130 2.11 -12.15 -12.15
C PRO A 130 1.46 -13.04 -11.09
N LEU A 131 0.67 -12.42 -10.20
CA LEU A 131 -0.02 -13.11 -9.10
C LEU A 131 -0.89 -14.26 -9.64
N LEU A 132 -1.57 -14.02 -10.76
CA LEU A 132 -2.44 -15.02 -11.38
C LEU A 132 -1.69 -16.29 -11.82
N ASP A 133 -0.41 -16.17 -12.22
CA ASP A 133 0.38 -17.34 -12.60
C ASP A 133 0.74 -18.17 -11.36
N ILE A 134 1.10 -17.51 -10.25
CA ILE A 134 1.35 -18.17 -8.96
C ILE A 134 0.12 -18.93 -8.49
N LEU A 135 -1.05 -18.27 -8.52
CA LEU A 135 -2.32 -18.88 -8.09
C LEU A 135 -2.72 -20.09 -8.93
N ARG A 136 -2.35 -20.14 -10.22
CA ARG A 136 -2.65 -21.25 -11.13
C ARG A 136 -1.69 -22.43 -10.96
N GLU A 137 -0.40 -22.15 -10.74
CA GLU A 137 0.63 -23.18 -10.56
C GLU A 137 0.39 -23.96 -9.27
N HIS A 138 0.17 -23.24 -8.17
CA HIS A 138 -0.08 -23.84 -6.86
C HIS A 138 -0.77 -22.83 -5.95
N PRO A 139 -2.10 -22.92 -5.70
CA PRO A 139 -2.79 -21.97 -4.84
C PRO A 139 -2.29 -22.11 -3.40
N PRO A 140 -1.60 -21.09 -2.86
CA PRO A 140 -1.04 -21.15 -1.52
C PRO A 140 -2.12 -20.88 -0.46
N GLY A 141 -1.87 -21.30 0.79
CA GLY A 141 -2.85 -21.16 1.87
C GLY A 141 -3.29 -19.71 2.11
N TRP A 142 -2.38 -18.75 1.96
CA TRP A 142 -2.70 -17.32 2.11
C TRP A 142 -3.65 -16.78 1.03
N ALA A 143 -3.78 -17.45 -0.13
CA ALA A 143 -4.69 -17.02 -1.19
C ALA A 143 -6.16 -17.32 -0.87
N THR A 144 -6.43 -18.34 -0.05
CA THR A 144 -7.79 -18.82 0.28
C THR A 144 -8.14 -18.72 1.76
N ALA A 145 -7.22 -18.30 2.63
CA ALA A 145 -7.35 -18.27 4.10
C ALA A 145 -8.49 -17.39 4.68
N GLY A 146 -9.43 -16.93 3.86
CA GLY A 146 -10.63 -16.21 4.28
C GLY A 146 -11.91 -17.06 4.43
N GLU A 147 -11.87 -18.39 4.21
CA GLU A 147 -13.05 -19.27 4.30
C GLU A 147 -13.02 -20.32 5.44
N ALA A 148 -11.94 -20.44 6.21
CA ALA A 148 -11.90 -21.36 7.35
C ALA A 148 -12.43 -20.68 8.62
N GLY A 149 -13.75 -20.48 8.68
CA GLY A 149 -14.49 -20.12 9.88
C GLY A 149 -15.64 -21.09 10.10
N GLU A 150 -15.34 -22.20 10.79
CA GLU A 150 -16.34 -23.00 11.52
C GLU A 150 -16.54 -22.40 12.92
#